data_AF-A0A964VJ97-F1
#
_entry.id   AF-A0A964VJ97-F1
#
_cell.length_a   1.000
_cell.length_b   1.000
_cell.length_c   1.000
_cell.angle_alpha   90.00
_cell.angle_beta   90.00
_cell.angle_gamma   90.00
#
_symmetry.space_group_name_H-M   'P 1'
#
loop_
_entity.id
_entity.type
_entity.pdbx_description
1 polymer ?
#
loop_
_entity_poly.entity_id
_entity_poly.type
_entity_poly.pdbx_seq_one_letter_code
_entity_poly.pdbx_strand_id
1 'polypeptide(L)'
;MEAKPVAAEDLSSQLQLLYDQVPSTCCASSGECCALTDAEFDQGWATMFPLYSAEYLHIAEYVRTNFPSQRQQELFSFTQERPRRCPFLGENHACTIYAVRPLICRTYAVMDRQRIDQALVRYRDVLPETWLKGFARREGSMLCPRVRVTQPEKLEQHIYNLITGFYERALRRIHDRLDLAGPERRALLFRLTGRREWPLNWTWGGFNALCAAPADWVRAQFPEYWKKAKLVEEV
;
A
#
# COMPACT_ATOMS: atom_id res chain seq x y z
N MET A 1 -5.64 28.95 3.73
CA MET A 1 -6.77 28.20 3.15
C MET A 1 -6.72 26.81 3.75
N GLU A 2 -7.50 26.56 4.82
CA GLU A 2 -7.47 25.25 5.50
C GLU A 2 -8.10 24.19 4.59
N ALA A 3 -7.35 23.14 4.29
CA ALA A 3 -7.88 22.00 3.54
C ALA A 3 -8.97 21.33 4.39
N LYS A 4 -10.20 21.32 3.86
CA LYS A 4 -11.32 20.61 4.48
C LYS A 4 -11.01 19.10 4.43
N PRO A 5 -11.15 18.37 5.55
CA PRO A 5 -10.86 16.93 5.57
C PRO A 5 -11.75 16.18 4.57
N VAL A 6 -11.16 15.21 3.87
CA VAL A 6 -11.88 14.33 2.92
C VAL A 6 -12.83 13.43 3.71
N ALA A 7 -14.12 13.48 3.40
CA ALA A 7 -15.11 12.57 4.00
C ALA A 7 -14.86 11.12 3.56
N ALA A 8 -15.26 10.14 4.38
CA ALA A 8 -14.98 8.73 4.12
C ALA A 8 -15.60 8.23 2.79
N GLU A 9 -16.81 8.68 2.44
CA GLU A 9 -17.48 8.34 1.19
C GLU A 9 -16.77 8.95 -0.03
N ASP A 10 -16.20 10.14 0.12
CA ASP A 10 -15.41 10.82 -0.90
C ASP A 10 -14.06 10.11 -1.13
N LEU A 11 -13.40 9.69 -0.05
CA LEU A 11 -12.15 8.92 -0.13
C LEU A 11 -12.35 7.57 -0.85
N SER A 12 -13.38 6.81 -0.47
CA SER A 12 -13.71 5.52 -1.09
C SER A 12 -13.93 5.66 -2.59
N SER A 13 -14.71 6.67 -2.99
CA SER A 13 -15.02 6.94 -4.40
C SER A 13 -13.77 7.34 -5.20
N GLN A 14 -12.91 8.19 -4.65
CA GLN A 14 -11.66 8.59 -5.29
C GLN A 14 -10.69 7.42 -5.47
N LEU A 15 -10.56 6.57 -4.46
CA LEU A 15 -9.74 5.36 -4.56
C LEU A 15 -10.31 4.39 -5.60
N GLN A 16 -11.63 4.20 -5.63
CA GLN A 16 -12.26 3.31 -6.61
C GLN A 16 -12.02 3.78 -8.06
N LEU A 17 -12.15 5.09 -8.33
CA LEU A 17 -11.84 5.68 -9.64
C LEU A 17 -10.38 5.41 -10.07
N LEU A 18 -9.45 5.38 -9.11
CA LEU A 18 -8.06 5.03 -9.37
C LEU A 18 -7.90 3.53 -9.64
N TYR A 19 -8.52 2.69 -8.81
CA TYR A 19 -8.43 1.23 -8.91
C TYR A 19 -9.10 0.67 -10.15
N ASP A 20 -10.14 1.30 -10.67
CA ASP A 20 -10.83 0.89 -11.89
C ASP A 20 -9.94 0.97 -13.14
N GLN A 21 -8.83 1.72 -13.07
CA GLN A 21 -7.83 1.78 -14.12
C GLN A 21 -6.82 0.64 -14.07
N VAL A 22 -6.82 -0.17 -13.01
CA VAL A 22 -5.98 -1.37 -12.91
C VAL A 22 -6.72 -2.54 -13.58
N PRO A 23 -6.08 -3.32 -14.47
CA PRO A 23 -6.67 -4.51 -15.05
C PRO A 23 -7.12 -5.48 -13.97
N SER A 24 -8.37 -5.95 -14.06
CA SER A 24 -8.83 -7.02 -13.18
C SER A 24 -8.03 -8.31 -13.42
N THR A 25 -7.84 -9.06 -12.35
CA THR A 25 -7.16 -10.36 -12.38
C THR A 25 -8.00 -11.43 -11.68
N CYS A 26 -7.83 -12.67 -12.11
CA CYS A 26 -8.24 -13.84 -11.32
C CYS A 26 -6.98 -14.53 -10.77
N CYS A 27 -6.98 -14.80 -9.47
CA CYS A 27 -5.93 -15.50 -8.76
C CYS A 27 -6.50 -16.84 -8.25
N ALA A 28 -5.65 -17.87 -8.18
CA ALA A 28 -6.00 -19.14 -7.55
C ALA A 28 -6.18 -19.06 -6.01
N SER A 29 -6.07 -17.86 -5.42
CA SER A 29 -6.18 -17.61 -3.99
C SER A 29 -5.22 -18.45 -3.14
N SER A 30 -3.98 -18.64 -3.63
CA SER A 30 -2.95 -19.43 -2.92
C SER A 30 -2.44 -18.76 -1.64
N GLY A 31 -2.60 -17.44 -1.51
CA GLY A 31 -2.10 -16.66 -0.37
C GLY A 31 -0.59 -16.46 -0.34
N GLU A 32 0.16 -16.99 -1.33
CA GLU A 32 1.63 -16.90 -1.38
C GLU A 32 2.12 -15.45 -1.46
N CYS A 33 1.42 -14.57 -2.17
CA CYS A 33 1.75 -13.13 -2.21
C CYS A 33 1.59 -12.41 -0.86
N CYS A 34 1.02 -13.09 0.14
CA CYS A 34 0.75 -12.57 1.48
C CYS A 34 1.62 -13.23 2.56
N ALA A 35 2.55 -14.11 2.19
CA ALA A 35 3.48 -14.76 3.11
C ALA A 35 4.88 -14.84 2.48
N LEU A 36 5.87 -14.26 3.16
CA LEU A 36 7.25 -14.23 2.73
C LEU A 36 7.98 -15.49 3.20
N THR A 37 8.73 -16.09 2.28
CA THR A 37 9.79 -17.04 2.60
C THR A 37 10.92 -16.36 3.37
N ASP A 38 11.80 -17.15 3.99
CA ASP A 38 12.99 -16.60 4.65
C ASP A 38 13.90 -15.86 3.67
N ALA A 39 14.08 -16.39 2.47
CA ALA A 39 14.88 -15.75 1.43
C ALA A 39 14.30 -14.39 1.02
N GLU A 40 12.99 -14.28 0.80
CA GLU A 40 12.34 -13.00 0.45
C GLU A 40 12.47 -11.98 1.60
N PHE A 41 12.24 -12.42 2.83
CA PHE A 41 12.37 -11.56 4.00
C PHE A 41 13.80 -11.02 4.16
N ASP A 42 14.80 -11.87 3.96
CA ASP A 42 16.21 -11.49 4.07
C ASP A 42 16.65 -10.58 2.91
N GLN A 43 16.05 -10.75 1.72
CA GLN A 43 16.22 -9.85 0.57
C GLN A 43 15.50 -8.50 0.72
N GLY A 44 14.79 -8.28 1.83
CA GLY A 44 14.16 -7.00 2.12
C GLY A 44 12.71 -6.87 1.68
N TRP A 45 12.09 -7.96 1.22
CA TRP A 45 10.68 -7.93 0.79
C TRP A 45 9.76 -7.67 1.98
N ALA A 46 8.62 -7.04 1.69
CA ALA A 46 7.63 -6.68 2.68
C ALA A 46 6.21 -6.95 2.15
N THR A 47 5.36 -7.57 2.98
CA THR A 47 3.95 -7.70 2.65
C THR A 47 3.26 -6.35 2.78
N MET A 48 2.41 -6.00 1.82
CA MET A 48 1.58 -4.78 1.89
C MET A 48 2.41 -3.48 1.98
N PHE A 49 3.57 -3.44 1.30
CA PHE A 49 4.39 -2.25 1.16
C PHE A 49 4.67 -1.96 -0.33
N PRO A 50 4.54 -0.71 -0.80
CA PRO A 50 4.04 0.46 -0.07
C PRO A 50 2.52 0.39 0.16
N LEU A 51 2.08 0.68 1.39
CA LEU A 51 0.69 1.01 1.70
C LEU A 51 0.58 2.53 1.81
N TYR A 52 -0.28 3.17 1.04
CA TYR A 52 -0.45 4.62 1.10
C TYR A 52 -1.43 5.01 2.21
N SER A 53 -1.27 6.22 2.76
CA SER A 53 -2.05 6.70 3.90
C SER A 53 -3.56 6.78 3.60
N ALA A 54 -3.91 7.11 2.36
CA ALA A 54 -5.29 7.07 1.84
C ALA A 54 -5.87 5.64 1.90
N GLU A 55 -5.07 4.66 1.50
CA GLU A 55 -5.45 3.25 1.50
C GLU A 55 -5.53 2.70 2.92
N TYR A 56 -4.63 3.13 3.81
CA TYR A 56 -4.70 2.80 5.23
C TYR A 56 -6.02 3.25 5.84
N LEU A 57 -6.44 4.50 5.63
CA LEU A 57 -7.73 5.00 6.14
C LEU A 57 -8.91 4.19 5.59
N HIS A 58 -8.88 3.89 4.30
CA HIS A 58 -9.93 3.10 3.64
C HIS A 58 -10.01 1.66 4.19
N ILE A 59 -8.87 1.00 4.39
CA ILE A 59 -8.79 -0.34 5.00
C ILE A 59 -9.21 -0.28 6.47
N ALA A 60 -8.76 0.72 7.23
CA ALA A 60 -9.14 0.88 8.63
C ALA A 60 -10.66 1.03 8.79
N GLU A 61 -11.30 1.79 7.90
CA GLU A 61 -12.76 1.93 7.90
C GLU A 61 -13.48 0.63 7.56
N TYR A 62 -12.98 -0.09 6.55
CA TYR A 62 -13.48 -1.42 6.22
C TYR A 62 -13.35 -2.40 7.40
N VAL A 63 -12.23 -2.36 8.14
CA VAL A 63 -12.00 -3.18 9.33
C VAL A 63 -13.03 -2.86 10.41
N ARG A 64 -13.27 -1.57 10.72
CA ARG A 64 -14.27 -1.16 11.73
C ARG A 64 -15.68 -1.60 11.39
N THR A 65 -16.03 -1.57 10.11
CA THR A 65 -17.40 -1.85 9.64
C THR A 65 -17.67 -3.35 9.44
N ASN A 66 -16.68 -4.14 9.04
CA ASN A 66 -16.91 -5.51 8.54
C ASN A 66 -16.35 -6.63 9.42
N PHE A 67 -15.56 -6.32 10.45
CA PHE A 67 -14.92 -7.35 11.28
C PHE A 67 -15.50 -7.38 12.70
N PRO A 68 -15.54 -8.56 13.35
CA PRO A 68 -15.89 -8.64 14.77
C PRO A 68 -14.92 -7.85 15.65
N SER A 69 -15.39 -7.31 16.78
CA SER A 69 -14.60 -6.43 17.66
C SER A 69 -13.26 -7.02 18.10
N GLN A 70 -13.21 -8.32 18.41
CA GLN A 70 -11.97 -9.02 18.73
C GLN A 70 -10.95 -8.93 17.58
N ARG A 71 -11.40 -9.17 16.35
CA ARG A 71 -10.54 -9.14 15.18
C ARG A 71 -10.12 -7.70 14.82
N GLN A 72 -10.99 -6.72 15.05
CA GLN A 72 -10.61 -5.31 14.94
C GLN A 72 -9.46 -4.98 15.91
N GLN A 73 -9.58 -5.39 17.18
CA GLN A 73 -8.54 -5.15 18.19
C GLN A 73 -7.21 -5.82 17.81
N GLU A 74 -7.24 -7.07 17.32
CA GLU A 74 -6.04 -7.75 16.81
C GLU A 74 -5.38 -6.98 15.66
N LEU A 75 -6.17 -6.56 14.67
CA LEU A 75 -5.67 -5.87 13.49
C LEU A 75 -5.13 -4.48 13.83
N PHE A 76 -5.77 -3.72 14.72
CA PHE A 76 -5.32 -2.37 15.11
C PHE A 76 -4.18 -2.36 16.15
N SER A 77 -4.02 -3.43 16.93
CA SER A 77 -2.87 -3.59 17.84
C SER A 77 -1.62 -4.10 17.14
N PHE A 78 -1.74 -4.56 15.89
CA PHE A 78 -0.62 -5.01 15.08
C PHE A 78 0.29 -3.84 14.71
N THR A 79 1.54 -3.84 15.20
CA THR A 79 2.52 -2.75 14.96
C THR A 79 3.79 -3.22 14.25
N GLN A 80 3.87 -4.50 13.86
CA GLN A 80 5.04 -4.99 13.14
C GLN A 80 5.11 -4.37 11.74
N GLU A 81 6.21 -3.67 11.46
CA GLU A 81 6.39 -2.96 10.19
C GLU A 81 6.56 -3.94 9.03
N ARG A 82 7.45 -4.93 9.18
CA ARG A 82 7.72 -5.95 8.16
C ARG A 82 7.40 -7.33 8.70
N PRO A 83 6.13 -7.75 8.70
CA PRO A 83 5.78 -9.09 9.10
C PRO A 83 6.08 -10.10 7.99
N ARG A 84 6.38 -11.35 8.39
CA ARG A 84 6.53 -12.45 7.44
C ARG A 84 5.21 -12.84 6.81
N ARG A 85 4.10 -12.65 7.52
CA ARG A 85 2.75 -12.98 7.06
C ARG A 85 1.88 -11.74 7.16
N CYS A 86 1.18 -11.43 6.08
CA CYS A 86 0.22 -10.34 6.02
C CYS A 86 -0.84 -10.54 7.13
N PRO A 87 -1.14 -9.51 7.95
CA PRO A 87 -2.14 -9.63 9.01
C PRO A 87 -3.54 -9.91 8.48
N PHE A 88 -3.83 -9.61 7.21
CA PHE A 88 -5.12 -9.88 6.56
C PHE A 88 -5.19 -11.21 5.80
N LEU A 89 -4.18 -12.07 5.91
CA LEU A 89 -4.25 -13.42 5.36
C LEU A 89 -5.09 -14.31 6.29
N GLY A 90 -6.26 -14.72 5.80
CA GLY A 90 -7.16 -15.63 6.51
C GLY A 90 -6.60 -17.05 6.62
N GLU A 91 -7.27 -17.89 7.42
CA GLU A 91 -6.88 -19.29 7.62
C GLU A 91 -7.01 -20.12 6.34
N ASN A 92 -7.96 -19.78 5.48
CA ASN A 92 -8.19 -20.39 4.18
C ASN A 92 -7.28 -19.85 3.06
N HIS A 93 -6.20 -19.16 3.41
CA HIS A 93 -5.28 -18.47 2.48
C HIS A 93 -5.93 -17.34 1.64
N ALA A 94 -7.18 -16.95 1.95
CA ALA A 94 -7.84 -15.83 1.29
C ALA A 94 -7.48 -14.50 1.98
N CYS A 95 -7.42 -13.43 1.20
CA CYS A 95 -7.27 -12.07 1.72
C CYS A 95 -8.60 -11.59 2.33
N THR A 96 -8.63 -11.31 3.62
CA THR A 96 -9.86 -10.88 4.33
C THR A 96 -10.29 -9.45 3.99
N ILE A 97 -9.42 -8.66 3.35
CA ILE A 97 -9.72 -7.31 2.88
C ILE A 97 -9.73 -7.22 1.35
N TYR A 98 -10.00 -8.32 0.65
CA TYR A 98 -9.85 -8.39 -0.81
C TYR A 98 -10.56 -7.25 -1.55
N ALA A 99 -11.75 -6.85 -1.11
CA ALA A 99 -12.52 -5.75 -1.71
C ALA A 99 -11.79 -4.39 -1.65
N VAL A 100 -11.08 -4.13 -0.55
CA VAL A 100 -10.41 -2.85 -0.26
C VAL A 100 -8.88 -2.96 -0.29
N ARG A 101 -8.35 -4.02 -0.92
CA ARG A 101 -6.91 -4.26 -1.03
C ARG A 101 -6.18 -3.04 -1.63
N PRO A 102 -4.96 -2.73 -1.17
CA PRO A 102 -4.22 -1.56 -1.66
C PRO A 102 -3.70 -1.77 -3.08
N LEU A 103 -3.29 -0.68 -3.73
CA LEU A 103 -2.76 -0.62 -5.08
C LEU A 103 -1.66 -1.64 -5.30
N ILE A 104 -0.70 -1.76 -4.37
CA ILE A 104 0.40 -2.72 -4.53
C ILE A 104 -0.11 -4.16 -4.70
N CYS A 105 -1.18 -4.53 -3.99
CA CYS A 105 -1.83 -5.82 -4.13
C CYS A 105 -2.69 -5.93 -5.39
N ARG A 106 -3.22 -4.81 -5.92
CA ARG A 106 -4.00 -4.77 -7.17
C ARG A 106 -3.13 -4.90 -8.41
N THR A 107 -1.93 -4.31 -8.38
CA THR A 107 -0.97 -4.35 -9.50
C THR A 107 -0.13 -5.62 -9.51
N TYR A 108 -0.09 -6.36 -8.40
CA TYR A 108 0.70 -7.58 -8.28
C TYR A 108 0.33 -8.60 -9.38
N ALA A 109 1.34 -9.06 -10.12
CA ALA A 109 1.21 -10.04 -11.19
C ALA A 109 0.21 -9.70 -12.31
N VAL A 110 -0.10 -8.42 -12.49
CA VAL A 110 -0.77 -7.95 -13.71
C VAL A 110 0.17 -8.06 -14.92
N MET A 111 1.47 -7.87 -14.68
CA MET A 111 2.53 -8.00 -15.67
C MET A 111 3.13 -9.40 -15.72
N ASP A 112 3.60 -9.79 -16.90
CA ASP A 112 4.49 -10.94 -17.09
C ASP A 112 5.80 -10.50 -17.77
N ARG A 113 6.79 -11.40 -17.83
CA ARG A 113 8.11 -11.11 -18.41
C ARG A 113 8.02 -10.62 -19.85
N GLN A 114 7.20 -11.28 -20.67
CA GLN A 114 7.06 -10.94 -22.08
C GLN A 114 6.50 -9.52 -22.25
N ARG A 115 5.48 -9.15 -21.49
CA ARG A 115 4.88 -7.82 -21.52
C ARG A 115 5.81 -6.75 -20.99
N ILE A 116 6.60 -7.05 -19.96
CA ILE A 116 7.64 -6.14 -19.47
C ILE A 116 8.65 -5.87 -20.59
N ASP A 117 9.19 -6.91 -21.22
CA ASP A 117 10.17 -6.77 -22.30
C ASP A 117 9.61 -5.98 -23.49
N GLN A 118 8.36 -6.28 -23.90
CA GLN A 118 7.66 -5.54 -24.95
C GLN A 118 7.46 -4.06 -24.61
N ALA A 119 7.10 -3.75 -23.36
CA ALA A 119 6.95 -2.37 -22.90
C ALA A 119 8.29 -1.61 -22.93
N LEU A 120 9.38 -2.25 -22.50
CA LEU A 120 10.72 -1.65 -22.53
C LEU A 120 11.20 -1.34 -23.95
N VAL A 121 10.86 -2.18 -24.93
CA VAL A 121 11.13 -1.90 -26.34
C VAL A 121 10.25 -0.76 -26.84
N ARG A 122 8.94 -0.82 -26.59
CA ARG A 122 7.96 0.14 -27.09
C ARG A 122 8.23 1.58 -26.61
N TYR A 123 8.63 1.75 -25.36
CA TYR A 123 8.79 3.07 -24.74
C TYR A 123 10.25 3.55 -24.65
N ARG A 124 11.22 2.80 -25.18
CA ARG A 124 12.66 3.09 -25.09
C ARG A 124 13.01 4.52 -25.48
N ASP A 125 12.47 4.98 -26.60
CA ASP A 125 12.80 6.29 -27.19
C ASP A 125 11.77 7.37 -26.85
N VAL A 126 10.78 7.04 -26.01
CA VAL A 126 9.65 7.91 -25.66
C VAL A 126 9.69 8.35 -24.20
N LEU A 127 10.18 7.49 -23.29
CA LEU A 127 10.18 7.74 -21.85
C LEU A 127 11.60 7.70 -21.26
N PRO A 128 11.84 8.39 -20.13
CA PRO A 128 13.15 8.39 -19.49
C PRO A 128 13.65 6.97 -19.14
N GLU A 129 14.91 6.69 -19.42
CA GLU A 129 15.53 5.38 -19.13
C GLU A 129 15.42 5.00 -17.65
N THR A 130 15.52 5.98 -16.75
CA THR A 130 15.38 5.78 -15.29
C THR A 130 13.98 5.27 -14.92
N TRP A 131 12.93 5.73 -15.60
CA TRP A 131 11.56 5.27 -15.38
C TRP A 131 11.38 3.83 -15.86
N LEU A 132 11.93 3.52 -17.04
CA LEU A 132 11.90 2.16 -17.60
C LEU A 132 12.65 1.16 -16.72
N LYS A 133 13.83 1.54 -16.19
CA LYS A 133 14.59 0.72 -15.23
C LYS A 133 13.82 0.50 -13.94
N GLY A 134 13.19 1.54 -13.39
CA GLY A 134 12.35 1.44 -12.20
C GLY A 134 11.17 0.50 -12.39
N PHE A 135 10.46 0.64 -13.52
CA PHE A 135 9.37 -0.24 -13.94
C PHE A 135 9.84 -1.70 -14.05
N ALA A 136 10.92 -1.97 -14.79
CA ALA A 136 11.44 -3.33 -14.99
C ALA A 136 11.81 -4.00 -13.66
N ARG A 137 12.50 -3.28 -12.77
CA ARG A 137 12.89 -3.78 -11.45
C ARG A 137 11.67 -4.13 -10.59
N ARG A 138 10.69 -3.22 -10.54
CA ARG A 138 9.50 -3.39 -9.71
C ARG A 138 8.63 -4.53 -10.23
N GLU A 139 8.23 -4.48 -11.49
CA GLU A 139 7.29 -5.46 -12.06
C GLU A 139 7.95 -6.83 -12.27
N GLY A 140 9.27 -6.87 -12.52
CA GLY A 140 10.03 -8.12 -12.62
C GLY A 140 10.09 -8.90 -11.29
N SER A 141 9.85 -8.23 -10.17
CA SER A 141 9.78 -8.83 -8.83
C SER A 141 8.35 -9.16 -8.40
N MET A 142 7.32 -8.80 -9.17
CA MET A 142 5.92 -9.02 -8.82
C MET A 142 5.25 -10.00 -9.77
N LEU A 143 5.91 -11.13 -10.06
CA LEU A 143 5.44 -12.13 -11.01
C LEU A 143 4.72 -13.27 -10.27
N CYS A 144 3.60 -13.72 -10.83
CA CYS A 144 2.93 -14.93 -10.34
C CYS A 144 2.32 -15.71 -11.51
N PRO A 145 2.74 -16.97 -11.76
CA PRO A 145 2.21 -17.78 -12.86
C PRO A 145 0.75 -18.23 -12.64
N ARG A 146 0.21 -18.03 -11.44
CA ARG A 146 -1.17 -18.41 -11.06
C ARG A 146 -2.18 -17.27 -11.18
N VAL A 147 -1.73 -16.10 -11.63
CA VAL A 147 -2.57 -14.93 -11.87
C VAL A 147 -2.83 -14.80 -13.37
N ARG A 148 -4.09 -14.56 -13.73
CA ARG A 148 -4.50 -14.29 -15.11
C ARG A 148 -5.26 -12.98 -15.17
N VAL A 149 -4.87 -12.11 -16.10
CA VAL A 149 -5.56 -10.86 -16.40
C VAL A 149 -6.90 -11.15 -17.10
N THR A 150 -7.98 -10.57 -16.60
CA THR A 150 -9.34 -10.74 -17.14
C THR A 150 -9.84 -9.52 -17.91
N GLN A 151 -9.12 -8.40 -17.85
CA GLN A 151 -9.40 -7.16 -18.58
C GLN A 151 -8.18 -6.74 -19.43
N PRO A 152 -7.82 -7.52 -20.47
CA PRO A 152 -6.63 -7.27 -21.27
C PRO A 152 -6.67 -5.91 -21.99
N GLU A 153 -7.85 -5.37 -22.28
CA GLU A 153 -8.05 -4.07 -22.91
C GLU A 153 -7.50 -2.90 -22.07
N LYS A 154 -7.33 -3.07 -20.76
CA LYS A 154 -6.76 -2.05 -19.86
C LYS A 154 -5.23 -2.09 -19.81
N LEU A 155 -4.58 -3.14 -20.34
CA LEU A 155 -3.15 -3.38 -20.14
C LEU A 155 -2.26 -2.28 -20.70
N GLU A 156 -2.57 -1.75 -21.88
CA GLU A 156 -1.74 -0.71 -22.50
C GLU A 156 -1.67 0.54 -21.64
N GLN A 157 -2.83 1.05 -21.21
CA GLN A 157 -2.89 2.22 -20.32
C GLN A 157 -2.28 1.90 -18.96
N HIS A 158 -2.47 0.70 -18.44
CA HIS A 158 -1.90 0.27 -17.17
C HIS A 158 -0.37 0.30 -17.18
N ILE A 159 0.26 -0.25 -18.23
CA ILE A 159 1.72 -0.23 -18.43
C ILE A 159 2.23 1.22 -18.43
N TYR A 160 1.58 2.08 -19.20
CA TYR A 160 1.95 3.50 -19.23
C TYR A 160 1.80 4.16 -17.85
N ASN A 161 0.71 3.86 -17.13
CA ASN A 161 0.48 4.38 -15.78
C ASN A 161 1.54 3.90 -14.77
N LEU A 162 2.01 2.66 -14.88
CA LEU A 162 3.09 2.12 -14.05
C LEU A 162 4.41 2.83 -14.35
N ILE A 163 4.84 2.88 -15.62
CA ILE A 163 6.12 3.50 -16.03
C ILE A 163 6.14 4.97 -15.64
N THR A 164 5.05 5.69 -15.90
CA THR A 164 4.99 7.11 -15.61
C THR A 164 4.74 7.42 -14.15
N GLY A 165 4.50 6.45 -13.25
CA GLY A 165 4.17 6.72 -11.85
C GLY A 165 2.82 7.43 -11.64
N PHE A 166 1.87 7.23 -12.56
CA PHE A 166 0.55 7.87 -12.50
C PHE A 166 -0.20 7.56 -11.19
N TYR A 167 -0.23 6.28 -10.80
CA TYR A 167 -0.98 5.85 -9.62
C TYR A 167 -0.44 6.47 -8.33
N GLU A 168 0.89 6.53 -8.18
CA GLU A 168 1.54 7.14 -7.01
C GLU A 168 1.22 8.63 -6.93
N ARG A 169 1.30 9.37 -8.05
CA ARG A 169 0.91 10.78 -8.07
C ARG A 169 -0.55 10.99 -7.71
N ALA A 170 -1.44 10.11 -8.15
CA ALA A 170 -2.85 10.18 -7.81
C ALA A 170 -3.05 9.97 -6.29
N LEU A 171 -2.41 8.96 -5.70
CA LEU A 171 -2.46 8.71 -4.25
C LEU A 171 -1.85 9.86 -3.44
N ARG A 172 -0.77 10.49 -3.91
CA ARG A 172 -0.18 11.69 -3.30
C ARG A 172 -1.16 12.86 -3.25
N ARG A 173 -1.88 13.14 -4.34
CA ARG A 173 -2.91 14.20 -4.36
C ARG A 173 -4.09 13.93 -3.43
N ILE A 174 -4.40 12.66 -3.18
CA ILE A 174 -5.39 12.29 -2.16
C ILE A 174 -4.80 12.58 -0.78
N HIS A 175 -3.58 12.09 -0.52
CA HIS A 175 -2.84 12.28 0.72
C HIS A 175 -2.75 13.73 1.20
N ASP A 176 -2.47 14.68 0.29
CA ASP A 176 -2.30 16.10 0.62
C ASP A 176 -3.54 16.73 1.32
N ARG A 177 -4.69 16.07 1.24
CA ARG A 177 -5.98 16.51 1.83
C ARG A 177 -6.41 15.68 3.04
N LEU A 178 -5.61 14.70 3.46
CA LEU A 178 -5.98 13.78 4.53
C LEU A 178 -5.52 14.27 5.91
N ASP A 179 -6.34 13.93 6.90
CA ASP A 179 -5.92 13.92 8.28
C ASP A 179 -5.99 12.49 8.83
N LEU A 180 -4.85 11.93 9.22
CA LEU A 180 -4.79 10.52 9.61
C LEU A 180 -5.32 10.26 11.02
N ALA A 181 -5.07 11.18 11.95
CA ALA A 181 -5.29 10.91 13.37
C ALA A 181 -5.56 12.16 14.23
N GLY A 182 -5.98 13.26 13.62
CA GLY A 182 -6.31 14.48 14.34
C GLY A 182 -5.12 15.39 14.67
N PRO A 183 -5.40 16.63 15.08
CA PRO A 183 -4.37 17.64 15.37
C PRO A 183 -3.49 17.26 16.58
N GLU A 184 -4.06 16.62 17.59
CA GLU A 184 -3.30 16.19 18.78
C GLU A 184 -2.22 15.16 18.42
N ARG A 185 -2.59 14.17 17.58
CA ARG A 185 -1.64 13.15 17.13
C ARG A 185 -0.60 13.76 16.20
N ARG A 186 -0.97 14.73 15.37
CA ARG A 186 -0.05 15.46 14.49
C ARG A 186 0.99 16.23 15.31
N ALA A 187 0.55 16.92 16.36
CA ALA A 187 1.45 17.62 17.29
C ALA A 187 2.37 16.64 18.02
N LEU A 188 1.90 15.45 18.36
CA LEU A 188 2.72 14.40 18.96
C LEU A 188 3.77 13.88 17.97
N LEU A 189 3.40 13.58 16.72
CA LEU A 189 4.34 13.18 15.66
C LEU A 189 5.46 14.21 15.50
N PHE A 190 5.09 15.49 15.38
CA PHE A 190 6.06 16.57 15.24
C PHE A 190 7.02 16.65 16.42
N ARG A 191 6.52 16.59 17.66
CA ARG A 191 7.37 16.62 18.86
C ARG A 191 8.34 15.43 18.94
N LEU A 192 7.91 14.25 18.51
CA LEU A 192 8.69 13.02 18.67
C LEU A 192 9.67 12.77 17.51
N THR A 193 9.38 13.29 16.32
CA THR A 193 10.12 12.94 15.08
C THR A 193 10.61 14.14 14.28
N GLY A 194 10.14 15.36 14.60
CA GLY A 194 10.38 16.57 13.81
C GLY A 194 9.55 16.66 12.52
N ARG A 195 8.80 15.61 12.14
CA ARG A 195 7.95 15.64 10.92
C ARG A 195 6.67 16.42 11.13
N ARG A 196 6.38 17.34 10.21
CA ARG A 196 5.14 18.15 10.20
C ARG A 196 4.02 17.49 9.40
N GLU A 197 4.39 16.72 8.40
CA GLU A 197 3.48 16.04 7.50
C GLU A 197 3.27 14.59 7.94
N TRP A 198 2.10 14.05 7.61
CA TRP A 198 1.83 12.64 7.76
C TRP A 198 2.70 11.84 6.78
N PRO A 199 3.13 10.60 7.11
CA PRO A 199 3.76 9.75 6.11
C PRO A 199 2.81 9.46 4.93
N LEU A 200 3.26 9.65 3.68
CA LEU A 200 2.50 9.27 2.48
C LEU A 200 2.29 7.76 2.41
N ASN A 201 3.36 7.00 2.62
CA ASN A 201 3.32 5.56 2.59
C ASN A 201 4.13 4.96 3.74
N TRP A 202 3.66 3.82 4.20
CA TRP A 202 4.28 3.03 5.24
C TRP A 202 3.75 1.60 5.14
N THR A 203 3.68 0.89 6.25
CA THR A 203 3.07 -0.44 6.36
C THR A 203 1.83 -0.36 7.26
N TRP A 204 0.99 -1.40 7.25
CA TRP A 204 -0.16 -1.48 8.17
C TRP A 204 0.28 -1.32 9.63
N GLY A 205 1.36 -2.01 10.02
CA GLY A 205 1.91 -1.91 11.38
C GLY A 205 2.45 -0.52 11.69
N GLY A 206 3.12 0.12 10.74
CA GLY A 206 3.62 1.49 10.87
C GLY A 206 2.51 2.50 11.11
N PHE A 207 1.48 2.48 10.26
CA PHE A 207 0.33 3.36 10.44
C PHE A 207 -0.44 3.07 11.73
N ASN A 208 -0.60 1.82 12.14
CA ASN A 208 -1.21 1.49 13.43
C ASN A 208 -0.42 2.03 14.61
N ALA A 209 0.90 1.91 14.59
CA ALA A 209 1.78 2.45 15.63
C ALA A 209 1.61 3.96 15.81
N LEU A 210 1.30 4.68 14.72
CA LEU A 210 1.03 6.12 14.74
C LEU A 210 -0.42 6.46 15.08
N CYS A 211 -1.38 5.80 14.43
CA CYS A 211 -2.77 6.24 14.37
C CYS A 211 -3.66 5.49 15.39
N ALA A 212 -3.45 4.19 15.56
CA ALA A 212 -4.31 3.32 16.37
C ALA A 212 -3.78 3.09 17.78
N ALA A 213 -2.47 3.24 18.00
CA ALA A 213 -1.87 2.99 19.30
C ALA A 213 -2.34 3.99 20.39
N PRO A 214 -2.51 3.53 21.64
CA PRO A 214 -2.87 4.40 22.76
C PRO A 214 -1.92 5.60 22.89
N ALA A 215 -2.44 6.76 23.31
CA ALA A 215 -1.66 8.00 23.40
C ALA A 215 -0.42 7.84 24.30
N ASP A 216 -0.54 7.12 25.40
CA ASP A 216 0.57 6.86 26.32
C ASP A 216 1.65 5.95 25.71
N TRP A 217 1.23 4.95 24.94
CA TRP A 217 2.16 4.11 24.19
C TRP A 217 2.92 4.96 23.16
N VAL A 218 2.23 5.84 22.43
CA VAL A 218 2.90 6.69 21.43
C VAL A 218 3.89 7.64 22.09
N ARG A 219 3.55 8.25 23.23
CA ARG A 219 4.48 9.12 23.96
C ARG A 219 5.73 8.38 24.44
N ALA A 220 5.58 7.14 24.90
CA ALA A 220 6.67 6.40 25.53
C ALA A 220 7.52 5.58 24.54
N GLN A 221 6.89 4.98 23.52
CA GLN A 221 7.50 3.92 22.69
C GLN A 221 7.69 4.32 21.23
N PHE A 222 6.88 5.25 20.72
CA PHE A 222 6.95 5.64 19.31
C PHE A 222 8.30 6.25 18.89
N PRO A 223 9.04 7.00 19.73
CA PRO A 223 10.35 7.53 19.32
C PRO A 223 11.36 6.42 18.97
N GLU A 224 11.42 5.37 19.78
CA GLU A 224 12.30 4.23 19.53
C GLU A 224 11.79 3.35 18.39
N TYR A 225 10.48 3.22 18.24
CA TYR A 225 9.87 2.59 17.07
C TYR A 225 10.25 3.33 15.78
N TRP A 226 10.09 4.66 15.76
CA TRP A 226 10.36 5.53 14.62
C TRP A 226 11.82 5.47 14.17
N LYS A 227 12.77 5.48 15.11
CA LYS A 227 14.21 5.31 14.79
C LYS A 227 14.52 4.01 14.06
N LYS A 228 13.70 2.97 14.25
CA LYS A 228 13.87 1.64 13.64
C LYS A 228 12.98 1.45 12.40
N ALA A 229 12.09 2.39 12.11
CA ALA A 229 11.18 2.32 10.98
C ALA A 229 11.96 2.48 9.68
N LYS A 230 12.08 1.40 8.92
CA LYS A 230 12.86 1.38 7.66
C LYS A 230 11.99 1.54 6.42
N LEU A 231 10.68 1.35 6.55
CA LEU A 231 9.73 1.34 5.44
C LEU A 231 8.82 2.56 5.49
N VAL A 232 9.12 3.58 6.29
CA VAL A 232 8.41 4.85 6.25
C VAL A 232 9.06 5.77 5.21
N GLU A 233 8.36 5.98 4.09
CA GLU A 233 8.80 6.83 2.97
C GLU A 233 10.32 6.89 2.76
N GLU A 234 10.87 5.89 2.06
CA GLU A 234 12.07 6.10 1.27
C GLU A 234 11.65 6.94 0.03
N VAL A 235 12.17 8.17 -0.09
CA VAL A 235 12.15 8.93 -1.36
C VAL A 235 13.42 8.60 -2.12
#